data_AF-A0A3C0KY74-F1
#
_entry.id   AF-A0A3C0KY74-F1
#
_cell.length_a   1.000
_cell.length_b   1.000
_cell.length_c   1.000
_cell.angle_alpha   90.00
_cell.angle_beta   90.00
_cell.angle_gamma   90.00
#
_symmetry.space_group_name_H-M   'P 1'
#
loop_
_entity.id
_entity.type
_entity.pdbx_description
1 polymer ?
#
loop_
_entity_poly.entity_id
_entity_poly.type
_entity_poly.pdbx_seq_one_letter_code
_entity_poly.pdbx_strand_id
1 'polypeptide(L)'
;MNTLEELVAFSSVWLSDPLVASVFGIVLATAFLSYASRRTLLVLMARVTQTQNPWDDALLRTIRTPLNVLIWIVGLSLAAELVAEARSQSQIEIIGIVRYLAFIGLVTLFLARLIRELEAAYLSSGGDETTVTAIAKLVRISVFITAALMAMQTLGLSISGVLTFGGIGGIAVGFAAKDLLANFFGGLVIYLDRPFKVGDWIRSPDRDIEGTVIR
;
A
#
# COMPACT_ATOMS: atom_id res chain seq x y z
N MET A 1 17.95 44.19 -34.38
CA MET A 1 18.08 42.79 -33.92
C MET A 1 16.68 42.23 -33.77
N ASN A 2 16.40 41.15 -34.49
CA ASN A 2 15.06 40.58 -34.56
C ASN A 2 14.78 39.73 -33.31
N THR A 3 13.55 39.76 -32.83
CA THR A 3 13.07 38.96 -31.68
C THR A 3 13.34 37.46 -31.82
N LEU A 4 13.48 36.96 -33.06
CA LEU A 4 13.85 35.58 -33.35
C LEU A 4 15.32 35.26 -33.03
N GLU A 5 16.25 36.21 -33.22
CA GLU A 5 17.66 36.01 -32.88
C GLU A 5 17.86 36.02 -31.36
N GLU A 6 17.10 36.84 -30.62
CA GLU A 6 17.08 36.79 -29.15
C GLU A 6 16.52 35.47 -28.62
N LEU A 7 15.45 34.95 -29.22
CA LEU A 7 14.88 33.66 -28.83
C LEU A 7 15.83 32.49 -29.13
N VAL A 8 16.51 32.51 -30.29
CA VAL A 8 17.50 31.49 -30.66
C VAL A 8 18.73 31.56 -29.75
N ALA A 9 19.28 32.76 -29.51
CA ALA A 9 20.42 32.95 -28.62
C ALA A 9 20.10 32.54 -27.17
N PHE A 10 18.92 32.92 -26.67
CA PHE A 10 18.42 32.50 -25.36
C PHE A 10 18.29 30.99 -25.26
N SER A 11 17.68 30.34 -26.27
CA SER A 11 17.53 28.89 -26.31
C SER A 11 18.87 28.16 -26.39
N SER A 12 19.84 28.65 -27.15
CA SER A 12 21.16 28.02 -27.27
C SER A 12 21.98 28.11 -25.99
N VAL A 13 21.85 29.21 -25.25
CA VAL A 13 22.52 29.38 -23.95
C VAL A 13 21.87 28.46 -22.90
N TRP A 14 20.54 28.39 -22.86
CA TRP A 14 19.81 27.50 -21.96
C TRP A 14 20.03 26.01 -22.26
N LEU A 15 20.05 25.62 -23.54
CA LEU A 15 20.29 24.24 -23.98
C LEU A 15 21.74 23.78 -23.77
N SER A 16 22.68 24.74 -23.66
CA SER A 16 24.08 24.44 -23.39
C SER A 16 24.40 24.24 -21.91
N ASP A 17 23.48 24.59 -21.00
CA ASP A 17 23.66 24.36 -19.56
C ASP A 17 23.52 22.85 -19.25
N PRO A 18 24.58 22.18 -18.75
CA PRO A 18 24.54 20.75 -18.41
C PRO A 18 23.43 20.39 -17.42
N LEU A 19 23.03 21.34 -16.56
CA LEU A 19 21.99 21.16 -15.57
C LEU A 19 20.61 21.08 -16.24
N VAL A 20 20.32 22.00 -17.17
CA VAL A 20 19.07 22.02 -17.94
C VAL A 20 18.94 20.76 -18.78
N ALA A 21 20.02 20.35 -19.46
CA ALA A 21 20.04 19.12 -20.26
C ALA A 21 19.75 17.88 -19.41
N SER A 22 20.32 17.81 -18.19
CA SER A 22 20.14 16.69 -17.27
C SER A 22 18.73 16.63 -16.68
N VAL A 23 18.15 17.77 -16.26
CA VAL A 23 16.75 17.86 -15.79
C VAL A 23 15.79 17.45 -16.90
N PHE A 24 16.00 17.96 -18.12
CA PHE A 24 15.20 17.61 -19.28
C PHE A 24 15.29 16.11 -19.59
N GLY A 25 16.49 15.52 -19.52
CA GLY A 25 16.71 14.09 -19.67
C GLY A 25 15.94 13.25 -18.63
N ILE A 26 15.96 13.64 -17.35
CA ILE A 26 15.22 12.96 -16.28
C ILE A 26 13.70 13.04 -16.52
N VAL A 27 13.18 14.21 -16.89
CA VAL A 27 11.74 14.38 -17.17
C VAL A 27 11.33 13.53 -18.37
N LEU A 28 12.14 13.49 -19.42
CA LEU A 28 11.86 12.71 -20.63
C LEU A 28 11.93 11.20 -20.33
N ALA A 29 12.93 10.74 -19.56
CA ALA A 29 13.02 9.35 -19.10
C ALA A 29 11.83 8.97 -18.21
N THR A 30 11.40 9.87 -17.31
CA THR A 30 10.23 9.67 -16.45
C THR A 30 8.95 9.55 -17.27
N ALA A 31 8.76 10.43 -18.25
CA ALA A 31 7.62 10.39 -19.16
C ALA A 31 7.61 9.10 -19.99
N PHE A 32 8.79 8.67 -20.47
CA PHE A 32 8.95 7.40 -21.19
C PHE A 32 8.61 6.19 -20.30
N LEU A 33 9.12 6.14 -19.07
CA LEU A 33 8.78 5.08 -18.10
C LEU A 33 7.30 5.08 -17.73
N SER A 34 6.69 6.24 -17.53
CA SER A 34 5.25 6.37 -17.29
C SER A 34 4.44 5.89 -18.49
N TYR A 35 4.85 6.21 -19.71
CA TYR A 35 4.20 5.70 -20.92
C TYR A 35 4.37 4.18 -21.07
N ALA A 36 5.59 3.66 -20.90
CA ALA A 36 5.90 2.24 -21.00
C ALA A 36 5.12 1.42 -19.96
N SER A 37 5.09 1.85 -18.70
CA SER A 37 4.34 1.19 -17.63
C SER A 37 2.83 1.17 -17.90
N ARG A 38 2.26 2.25 -18.44
CA ARG A 38 0.85 2.26 -18.88
C ARG A 38 0.60 1.22 -19.96
N ARG A 39 1.53 1.10 -20.92
CA ARG A 39 1.42 0.21 -22.06
C ARG A 39 1.58 -1.26 -21.66
N THR A 40 2.54 -1.60 -20.81
CA THR A 40 2.72 -2.97 -20.31
C THR A 40 1.55 -3.42 -19.45
N LEU A 41 1.05 -2.57 -18.55
CA LEU A 41 -0.13 -2.88 -17.74
C LEU A 41 -1.38 -3.11 -18.58
N LEU A 42 -1.56 -2.35 -19.67
CA LEU A 42 -2.66 -2.57 -20.62
C LEU A 42 -2.55 -3.92 -21.34
N VAL A 43 -1.34 -4.29 -21.76
CA VAL A 43 -1.10 -5.59 -22.41
C VAL A 43 -1.26 -6.76 -21.44
N LEU A 44 -0.83 -6.60 -20.17
CA LEU A 44 -1.00 -7.60 -19.12
C LEU A 44 -2.48 -7.79 -18.77
N MET A 45 -3.25 -6.72 -18.63
CA MET A 45 -4.71 -6.80 -18.43
C MET A 45 -5.40 -7.60 -19.55
N ALA A 46 -5.00 -7.40 -20.81
CA ALA A 46 -5.56 -8.14 -21.94
C ALA A 46 -5.21 -9.65 -21.92
N ARG A 47 -4.16 -10.06 -21.20
CA ARG A 47 -3.78 -11.46 -21.02
C ARG A 47 -4.40 -12.09 -19.77
N VAL A 48 -4.58 -11.32 -18.70
CA VAL A 48 -5.10 -11.80 -17.41
C VAL A 48 -6.63 -11.90 -17.39
N THR A 49 -7.35 -11.22 -18.28
CA THR A 49 -8.79 -11.47 -18.47
C THR A 49 -9.15 -12.90 -18.93
N GLN A 50 -8.16 -13.75 -19.21
CA GLN A 50 -8.37 -15.18 -19.48
C GLN A 50 -8.39 -16.06 -18.21
N THR A 51 -8.05 -15.53 -17.03
CA THR A 51 -8.05 -16.27 -15.76
C THR A 51 -9.28 -15.94 -14.91
N GLN A 52 -9.94 -16.94 -14.32
CA GLN A 52 -11.20 -16.82 -13.55
C GLN A 52 -11.02 -16.30 -12.10
N ASN A 53 -9.89 -15.68 -11.75
CA ASN A 53 -9.57 -15.32 -10.36
C ASN A 53 -9.98 -13.87 -10.02
N PRO A 54 -10.96 -13.64 -9.13
CA PRO A 54 -11.43 -12.29 -8.77
C PRO A 54 -10.36 -11.42 -8.07
N TRP A 55 -9.34 -12.03 -7.47
CA TRP A 55 -8.25 -11.31 -6.82
C TRP A 55 -7.31 -10.63 -7.82
N ASP A 56 -7.05 -11.29 -8.95
CA ASP A 56 -6.12 -10.79 -9.96
C ASP A 56 -6.70 -9.55 -10.65
N ASP A 57 -8.00 -9.58 -10.94
CA ASP A 57 -8.74 -8.44 -11.50
C ASP A 57 -8.78 -7.24 -10.56
N ALA A 58 -9.01 -7.46 -9.26
CA ALA A 58 -9.02 -6.41 -8.26
C ALA A 58 -7.63 -5.76 -8.09
N LEU A 59 -6.57 -6.56 -8.02
CA LEU A 59 -5.18 -6.07 -7.89
C LEU A 59 -4.75 -5.29 -9.13
N LEU A 60 -5.00 -5.81 -10.33
CA LEU A 60 -4.60 -5.16 -11.58
C LEU A 60 -5.30 -3.81 -11.80
N ARG A 61 -6.60 -3.72 -11.48
CA ARG A 61 -7.34 -2.44 -11.57
C ARG A 61 -6.84 -1.43 -10.56
N THR A 62 -6.42 -1.88 -9.39
CA THR A 62 -6.00 -1.00 -8.29
C THR A 62 -4.55 -0.50 -8.45
N ILE A 63 -3.63 -1.31 -8.98
CA ILE A 63 -2.19 -0.98 -9.06
C ILE A 63 -1.85 0.03 -10.17
N ARG A 64 -2.69 0.16 -11.20
CA ARG A 64 -2.36 0.93 -12.41
C ARG A 64 -2.20 2.43 -12.20
N THR A 65 -3.08 3.02 -11.40
CA THR A 65 -3.02 4.45 -11.06
C THR A 65 -1.83 4.76 -10.15
N PRO A 66 -1.61 4.06 -9.02
CA PRO A 66 -0.52 4.39 -8.12
C PRO A 66 0.86 4.11 -8.71
N LEU A 67 1.03 3.07 -9.54
CA LEU A 67 2.31 2.83 -10.21
C LEU A 67 2.74 4.03 -11.07
N ASN A 68 1.80 4.65 -11.80
CA ASN A 68 2.11 5.85 -12.57
C ASN A 68 2.46 7.04 -11.69
N VAL A 69 1.69 7.27 -10.63
CA VAL A 69 1.94 8.39 -9.72
C VAL A 69 3.29 8.21 -9.02
N LEU A 70 3.68 6.98 -8.68
CA LEU A 70 5.00 6.66 -8.12
C LEU A 70 6.13 7.03 -9.08
N ILE A 71 6.00 6.67 -10.36
CA ILE A 71 6.99 7.02 -11.40
C ILE A 71 7.14 8.54 -11.48
N TRP A 72 6.04 9.29 -11.46
CA TRP A 72 6.09 10.76 -11.47
C TRP A 72 6.69 11.34 -10.19
N ILE A 73 6.35 10.81 -9.01
CA ILE A 73 6.93 11.26 -7.74
C ILE A 73 8.46 11.07 -7.77
N VAL A 74 8.94 9.89 -8.16
CA VAL A 74 10.38 9.58 -8.23
C VAL A 74 11.07 10.44 -9.29
N GLY A 75 10.49 10.54 -10.49
CA GLY A 75 11.07 11.31 -11.57
C GLY A 75 11.18 12.80 -11.28
N LEU A 76 10.11 13.40 -10.75
CA LEU A 76 10.11 14.81 -10.36
C LEU A 76 11.02 15.07 -9.16
N SER A 77 11.10 14.15 -8.20
CA SER A 77 12.02 14.32 -7.07
C SER A 77 13.48 14.25 -7.49
N LEU A 78 13.84 13.35 -8.42
CA LEU A 78 15.20 13.26 -8.94
C LEU A 78 15.59 14.51 -9.72
N ALA A 79 14.67 15.04 -10.53
CA ALA A 79 14.86 16.31 -11.21
C ALA A 79 15.04 17.47 -10.22
N ALA A 80 14.22 17.52 -9.16
CA ALA A 80 14.30 18.54 -8.13
C ALA A 80 15.59 18.45 -7.30
N GLU A 81 16.05 17.24 -6.95
CA GLU A 81 17.31 17.02 -6.24
C GLU A 81 18.50 17.53 -7.05
N LEU A 82 18.52 17.27 -8.36
CA LEU A 82 19.59 17.75 -9.23
C LEU A 82 19.68 19.28 -9.30
N VAL A 83 18.52 19.96 -9.29
CA VAL A 83 18.47 21.43 -9.24
C VAL A 83 18.89 21.95 -7.86
N ALA A 84 18.45 21.27 -6.79
CA ALA A 84 18.77 21.65 -5.41
C ALA A 84 20.26 21.50 -5.11
N GLU A 85 20.90 20.43 -5.58
CA GLU A 85 22.34 20.18 -5.43
C GLU A 85 23.18 21.31 -6.06
N ALA A 86 22.75 21.81 -7.22
CA ALA A 86 23.42 22.94 -7.88
C ALA A 86 23.20 24.31 -7.19
N ARG A 87 22.23 24.42 -6.27
CA ARG A 87 21.87 25.69 -5.61
C ARG A 87 22.32 25.74 -4.15
N SER A 88 21.99 24.73 -3.35
CA SER A 88 22.29 24.67 -1.91
C SER A 88 21.88 23.33 -1.29
N GLN A 89 22.71 22.78 -0.38
CA GLN A 89 22.46 21.51 0.32
C GLN A 89 21.15 21.47 1.13
N SER A 90 20.70 22.61 1.67
CA SER A 90 19.51 22.68 2.54
C SER A 90 18.18 22.40 1.83
N GLN A 91 18.11 22.54 0.50
CA GLN A 91 16.89 22.25 -0.26
C GLN A 91 16.68 20.75 -0.49
N ILE A 92 17.75 19.95 -0.45
CA ILE A 92 17.71 18.49 -0.69
C ILE A 92 16.93 17.77 0.42
N GLU A 93 17.10 18.19 1.68
CA GLU A 93 16.41 17.58 2.83
C GLU A 93 14.89 17.74 2.74
N ILE A 94 14.43 18.94 2.34
CA ILE A 94 13.00 19.23 2.18
C ILE A 94 12.42 18.38 1.04
N ILE A 95 13.12 18.26 -0.08
CA ILE A 95 12.67 17.41 -1.21
C ILE A 95 12.56 15.95 -0.77
N GLY A 96 13.52 15.46 0.01
CA GLY A 96 13.49 14.11 0.58
C GLY A 96 12.27 13.87 1.47
N ILE A 97 11.97 14.81 2.38
CA ILE A 97 10.80 14.76 3.26
C ILE A 97 9.50 14.78 2.45
N VAL A 98 9.37 15.71 1.49
CA VAL A 98 8.17 15.82 0.64
C VAL A 98 7.98 14.57 -0.20
N ARG A 99 9.05 14.01 -0.79
CA ARG A 99 9.01 12.75 -1.54
C ARG A 99 8.50 11.59 -0.67
N TYR A 100 9.04 11.46 0.54
CA TYR A 100 8.67 10.39 1.45
C TYR A 100 7.22 10.51 1.92
N LEU A 101 6.75 11.72 2.24
CA LEU A 101 5.34 11.97 2.58
C LEU A 101 4.40 11.70 1.39
N ALA A 102 4.79 12.09 0.18
CA ALA A 102 4.04 11.78 -1.03
C ALA A 102 3.95 10.27 -1.28
N PHE A 103 5.05 9.54 -1.02
CA PHE A 103 5.09 8.08 -1.09
C PHE A 103 4.16 7.43 -0.07
N ILE A 104 4.20 7.86 1.21
CA ILE A 104 3.28 7.38 2.24
C ILE A 104 1.83 7.60 1.79
N GLY A 105 1.47 8.84 1.41
CA GLY A 105 0.11 9.17 0.97
C GLY A 105 -0.34 8.32 -0.22
N LEU A 106 0.56 8.06 -1.18
CA LEU A 106 0.27 7.20 -2.32
C LEU A 106 -0.03 5.75 -1.89
N VAL A 107 0.80 5.18 -1.03
CA VAL A 107 0.61 3.81 -0.51
C VAL A 107 -0.69 3.73 0.30
N THR A 108 -0.98 4.73 1.14
CA THR A 108 -2.23 4.81 1.91
C THR A 108 -3.44 4.83 1.00
N LEU A 109 -3.44 5.67 -0.05
CA LEU A 109 -4.54 5.74 -1.01
C LEU A 109 -4.70 4.44 -1.80
N PHE A 110 -3.58 3.79 -2.18
CA PHE A 110 -3.59 2.48 -2.83
C PHE A 110 -4.23 1.43 -1.93
N LEU A 111 -3.75 1.27 -0.70
CA LEU A 111 -4.29 0.29 0.25
C LEU A 111 -5.76 0.59 0.59
N ALA A 112 -6.11 1.85 0.83
CA ALA A 112 -7.49 2.24 1.10
C ALA A 112 -8.43 1.97 -0.07
N ARG A 113 -7.93 2.02 -1.31
CA ARG A 113 -8.68 1.62 -2.50
C ARG A 113 -8.77 0.11 -2.61
N LEU A 114 -7.67 -0.61 -2.43
CA LEU A 114 -7.63 -2.08 -2.45
C LEU A 114 -8.65 -2.67 -1.47
N ILE A 115 -8.70 -2.15 -0.24
CA ILE A 115 -9.65 -2.59 0.78
C ILE A 115 -11.10 -2.42 0.30
N ARG A 116 -11.45 -1.32 -0.39
CA ARG A 116 -12.81 -1.12 -0.92
C ARG A 116 -13.16 -2.09 -2.03
N GLU A 117 -12.22 -2.33 -2.94
CA GLU A 117 -12.43 -3.24 -4.07
C GLU A 117 -12.60 -4.68 -3.55
N LEU A 118 -11.79 -5.08 -2.57
CA LEU A 118 -11.92 -6.38 -1.91
C LEU A 118 -13.23 -6.49 -1.13
N GLU A 119 -13.60 -5.46 -0.37
CA GLU A 119 -14.90 -5.41 0.32
C GLU A 119 -16.05 -5.62 -0.68
N ALA A 120 -16.08 -4.86 -1.77
CA ALA A 120 -17.11 -4.99 -2.81
C ALA A 120 -17.11 -6.38 -3.48
N ALA A 121 -15.93 -6.93 -3.78
CA ALA A 121 -15.80 -8.26 -4.38
C ALA A 121 -16.36 -9.35 -3.45
N TYR A 122 -16.01 -9.30 -2.17
CA TYR A 122 -16.49 -10.26 -1.18
C TYR A 122 -17.99 -10.17 -0.94
N LEU A 123 -18.54 -8.95 -0.84
CA LEU A 123 -19.98 -8.74 -0.73
C LEU A 123 -20.71 -9.32 -1.95
N SER A 124 -20.17 -9.12 -3.16
CA SER A 124 -20.77 -9.67 -4.38
C SER A 124 -20.74 -11.20 -4.48
N SER A 125 -19.80 -11.85 -3.79
CA SER A 125 -19.70 -13.32 -3.72
C SER A 125 -20.62 -13.97 -2.68
N GLY A 126 -21.48 -13.19 -2.01
CA GLY A 126 -22.39 -13.68 -0.97
C GLY A 126 -21.77 -13.72 0.43
N GLY A 127 -20.71 -12.93 0.67
CA GLY A 127 -20.19 -12.73 2.02
C GLY A 127 -21.18 -12.00 2.92
N ASP A 128 -21.14 -12.28 4.22
CA ASP A 128 -21.96 -11.59 5.22
C ASP A 128 -21.59 -10.10 5.29
N GLU A 129 -22.56 -9.22 5.01
CA GLU A 129 -22.32 -7.78 4.89
C GLU A 129 -21.75 -7.18 6.18
N THR A 130 -22.32 -7.57 7.31
CA THR A 130 -21.92 -7.04 8.63
C THR A 130 -20.47 -7.39 8.93
N THR A 131 -20.10 -8.66 8.74
CA THR A 131 -18.75 -9.16 9.01
C THR A 131 -17.73 -8.56 8.06
N VAL A 132 -18.01 -8.56 6.76
CA VAL A 132 -17.08 -8.06 5.72
C VAL A 132 -16.82 -6.57 5.91
N THR A 133 -17.86 -5.76 6.12
CA THR A 133 -17.70 -4.31 6.33
C THR A 133 -17.03 -4.00 7.68
N ALA A 134 -17.28 -4.78 8.73
CA ALA A 134 -16.58 -4.60 10.01
C ALA A 134 -15.06 -4.84 9.85
N ILE A 135 -14.67 -5.93 9.19
CA ILE A 135 -13.27 -6.25 8.92
C ILE A 135 -12.63 -5.17 8.03
N ALA A 136 -13.29 -4.77 6.94
CA ALA A 136 -12.79 -3.73 6.03
C ALA A 136 -12.55 -2.40 6.75
N LYS A 137 -13.46 -2.00 7.65
CA LYS A 137 -13.30 -0.81 8.49
C LYS A 137 -12.09 -0.92 9.42
N LEU A 138 -11.92 -2.05 10.11
CA LEU A 138 -10.78 -2.27 11.01
C LEU A 138 -9.44 -2.19 10.26
N VAL A 139 -9.34 -2.87 9.11
CA VAL A 139 -8.13 -2.84 8.28
C VAL A 139 -7.87 -1.45 7.72
N ARG A 140 -8.90 -0.71 7.31
CA ARG A 140 -8.74 0.67 6.85
C ARG A 140 -8.22 1.58 7.97
N ILE A 141 -8.78 1.46 9.18
CA ILE A 141 -8.34 2.25 10.34
C ILE A 141 -6.87 1.97 10.63
N SER A 142 -6.44 0.70 10.63
CA SER A 142 -5.04 0.36 10.88
C SER A 142 -4.10 0.98 9.83
N VAL A 143 -4.46 0.93 8.54
CA VAL A 143 -3.70 1.58 7.45
C VAL A 143 -3.54 3.09 7.69
N PHE A 144 -4.61 3.79 8.09
CA PHE A 144 -4.53 5.23 8.37
C PHE A 144 -3.69 5.54 9.61
N ILE A 145 -3.80 4.74 10.68
CA ILE A 145 -2.97 4.90 11.89
C ILE A 145 -1.48 4.71 11.53
N THR A 146 -1.13 3.66 10.80
CA THR A 146 0.25 3.42 10.36
C THR A 146 0.76 4.56 9.49
N ALA A 147 -0.03 5.03 8.53
CA ALA A 147 0.34 6.16 7.68
C ALA A 147 0.59 7.44 8.47
N ALA A 148 -0.27 7.75 9.45
CA ALA A 148 -0.11 8.90 10.33
C ALA A 148 1.17 8.79 11.18
N LEU A 149 1.46 7.61 11.75
CA LEU A 149 2.69 7.36 12.51
C LEU A 149 3.93 7.57 11.64
N MET A 150 3.95 7.02 10.44
CA MET A 150 5.07 7.20 9.50
C MET A 150 5.25 8.67 9.13
N ALA A 151 4.17 9.39 8.83
CA ALA A 151 4.23 10.81 8.50
C ALA A 151 4.75 11.67 9.67
N MET A 152 4.30 11.40 10.91
CA MET A 152 4.82 12.07 12.11
C MET A 152 6.31 11.84 12.28
N GLN A 153 6.78 10.60 12.10
CA GLN A 153 8.20 10.27 12.18
C GLN A 153 9.03 11.03 11.14
N THR A 154 8.55 11.17 9.90
CA THR A 154 9.22 11.94 8.85
C THR A 154 9.33 13.42 9.17
N LEU A 155 8.33 13.97 9.87
CA LEU A 155 8.35 15.37 10.32
C LEU A 155 9.23 15.60 11.56
N GLY A 156 9.93 14.57 12.05
CA GLY A 156 10.78 14.65 13.24
C GLY A 156 10.00 14.64 14.56
N LEU A 157 8.70 14.31 14.52
CA LEU A 157 7.90 14.16 15.73
C LEU A 157 8.21 12.81 16.40
N SER A 158 8.39 12.83 17.73
CA SER A 158 8.59 11.60 18.49
C SER A 158 7.31 10.76 18.52
N ILE A 159 7.34 9.61 17.86
CA ILE A 159 6.23 8.65 17.86
C ILE A 159 6.23 7.74 19.08
N SER A 160 7.29 7.76 19.91
CA SER A 160 7.46 6.84 21.04
C SER A 160 6.30 6.89 22.02
N GLY A 161 5.76 8.08 22.31
CA GLY A 161 4.60 8.25 23.19
C GLY A 161 3.33 7.61 22.61
N VAL A 162 3.06 7.87 21.32
CA VAL A 162 1.90 7.30 20.62
C VAL A 162 2.02 5.77 20.51
N LEU A 163 3.21 5.26 20.22
CA LEU A 163 3.47 3.83 20.15
C LEU A 163 3.33 3.14 21.51
N THR A 164 3.78 3.80 22.58
CA THR A 164 3.64 3.29 23.96
C THR A 164 2.16 3.20 24.35
N PHE A 165 1.41 4.28 24.13
CA PHE A 165 -0.03 4.30 24.40
C PHE A 165 -0.79 3.28 23.53
N GLY A 166 -0.49 3.24 22.23
CA GLY A 166 -1.06 2.27 21.30
C GLY A 166 -0.72 0.82 21.67
N GLY A 167 0.49 0.57 22.20
CA GLY A 167 0.91 -0.74 22.69
C GLY A 167 0.11 -1.19 23.91
N ILE A 168 -0.08 -0.32 24.90
CA ILE A 168 -0.94 -0.61 26.08
C ILE A 168 -2.38 -0.85 25.63
N GLY A 169 -2.91 -0.03 24.72
CA GLY A 169 -4.24 -0.24 24.13
C GLY A 169 -4.34 -1.57 23.38
N GLY A 170 -3.30 -1.95 22.64
CA GLY A 170 -3.22 -3.24 21.94
C GLY A 170 -3.24 -4.43 22.89
N ILE A 171 -2.56 -4.33 24.04
CA ILE A 171 -2.62 -5.36 25.09
C ILE A 171 -4.04 -5.50 25.64
N ALA A 172 -4.73 -4.39 25.92
CA ALA A 172 -6.11 -4.42 26.41
C ALA A 172 -7.06 -5.08 25.40
N VAL A 173 -6.95 -4.71 24.12
CA VAL A 173 -7.72 -5.34 23.03
C VAL A 173 -7.37 -6.83 22.89
N GLY A 174 -6.10 -7.19 23.00
CA GLY A 174 -5.63 -8.57 22.95
C GLY A 174 -6.21 -9.42 24.09
N PHE A 175 -6.27 -8.87 25.32
CA PHE A 175 -6.95 -9.54 26.43
C PHE A 175 -8.44 -9.71 26.18
N ALA A 176 -9.12 -8.71 25.62
CA ALA A 176 -10.52 -8.81 25.26
C ALA A 176 -10.78 -9.86 24.17
N ALA A 177 -9.83 -10.06 23.25
CA ALA A 177 -9.92 -11.05 22.17
C ALA A 177 -9.36 -12.44 22.53
N LYS A 178 -8.85 -12.63 23.76
CA LYS A 178 -8.12 -13.84 24.18
C LYS A 178 -8.91 -15.13 23.92
N ASP A 179 -10.18 -15.18 24.34
CA ASP A 179 -10.99 -16.40 24.24
C ASP A 179 -11.36 -16.72 22.78
N LEU A 180 -11.59 -15.69 21.97
CA LEU A 180 -11.83 -15.85 20.53
C LEU A 180 -10.61 -16.46 19.83
N LEU A 181 -9.42 -15.92 20.10
CA LEU A 181 -8.18 -16.45 19.54
C LEU A 181 -7.89 -17.88 20.03
N ALA A 182 -8.12 -18.16 21.30
CA ALA A 182 -7.93 -19.51 21.86
C ALA A 182 -8.81 -20.55 21.17
N ASN A 183 -10.09 -20.23 20.93
CA ASN A 183 -11.00 -21.11 20.21
C ASN A 183 -10.61 -21.28 18.73
N PHE A 184 -10.17 -20.19 18.07
CA PHE A 184 -9.70 -20.24 16.69
C PHE A 184 -8.48 -21.16 16.52
N PHE A 185 -7.45 -20.98 17.36
CA PHE A 185 -6.26 -21.83 17.31
C PHE A 185 -6.57 -23.28 17.72
N GLY A 186 -7.45 -23.50 18.69
CA GLY A 186 -7.92 -24.85 19.04
C GLY A 186 -8.57 -25.56 17.84
N GLY A 187 -9.44 -24.86 17.10
CA GLY A 187 -10.04 -25.39 15.88
C GLY A 187 -9.02 -25.65 14.76
N LEU A 188 -8.04 -24.75 14.58
CA LEU A 188 -6.98 -24.92 13.58
C LEU A 188 -6.11 -26.15 13.87
N VAL A 189 -5.76 -26.38 15.14
CA VAL A 189 -5.01 -27.57 15.58
C VAL A 189 -5.82 -28.84 15.29
N ILE A 190 -7.11 -28.86 15.61
CA ILE A 190 -7.98 -30.00 15.30
C ILE A 190 -8.03 -30.26 13.78
N TYR A 191 -8.08 -29.21 12.96
CA TYR A 191 -8.11 -29.36 11.50
C TYR A 191 -6.80 -29.91 10.92
N LEU A 192 -5.66 -29.45 11.43
CA LEU A 192 -4.33 -29.84 10.96
C LEU A 192 -3.94 -31.23 11.45
N ASP A 193 -4.05 -31.48 12.76
CA ASP A 193 -3.60 -32.72 13.39
C ASP A 193 -4.63 -33.84 13.28
N ARG A 194 -5.89 -33.50 12.99
CA ARG A 194 -7.03 -34.43 12.84
C ARG A 194 -7.05 -35.54 13.90
N PRO A 195 -7.03 -35.19 15.20
CA PRO A 195 -6.96 -36.18 16.30
C PRO A 195 -8.18 -37.12 16.35
N PHE A 196 -9.29 -36.71 15.75
CA PHE A 196 -10.52 -37.49 15.58
C PHE A 196 -11.21 -37.08 14.28
N LYS A 197 -12.08 -37.96 13.77
CA LYS A 197 -12.86 -37.77 12.55
C LYS A 197 -14.36 -37.70 12.86
N VAL A 198 -15.11 -37.16 11.90
CA VAL A 198 -16.58 -37.21 11.94
C VAL A 198 -17.02 -38.67 11.99
N GLY A 199 -17.85 -39.01 12.98
CA GLY A 199 -18.28 -40.38 13.29
C GLY A 199 -17.54 -41.05 14.44
N ASP A 200 -16.42 -40.49 14.91
CA ASP A 200 -15.70 -41.05 16.05
C ASP A 200 -16.44 -40.75 17.36
N TRP A 201 -16.56 -41.74 18.24
CA TRP A 201 -16.99 -41.53 19.62
C TRP A 201 -15.78 -41.11 20.46
N ILE A 202 -15.88 -39.96 21.12
CA ILE A 202 -14.81 -39.36 21.90
C ILE A 202 -15.30 -38.98 23.30
N ARG A 203 -14.38 -39.05 24.27
CA ARG A 203 -14.58 -38.63 25.66
C ARG A 203 -13.50 -37.62 26.04
N SER A 204 -13.90 -36.50 26.63
CA SER A 204 -13.00 -35.55 27.29
C SER A 204 -13.06 -35.74 28.80
N PRO A 205 -12.03 -36.35 29.44
CA PRO A 205 -12.01 -36.57 30.89
C PRO A 205 -12.03 -35.26 31.68
N ASP A 206 -11.43 -34.20 31.14
CA ASP A 206 -11.28 -32.91 31.81
C ASP A 206 -12.54 -32.05 31.80
N ARG A 207 -13.46 -32.30 30.85
CA ARG A 207 -14.70 -31.54 30.70
C ARG A 207 -15.97 -32.36 30.89
N ASP A 208 -15.84 -33.64 31.20
CA ASP A 208 -16.95 -34.61 31.36
C ASP A 208 -17.92 -34.61 30.17
N ILE A 209 -17.35 -34.60 28.95
CA ILE A 209 -18.11 -34.59 27.69
C ILE A 209 -17.88 -35.92 26.98
N GLU A 210 -18.95 -36.62 26.61
CA GLU A 210 -18.93 -37.85 25.80
C GLU A 210 -19.92 -37.73 24.64
N GLY A 211 -19.53 -38.22 23.46
CA GLY A 211 -20.43 -38.26 22.31
C GLY A 211 -19.74 -38.60 21.00
N THR A 212 -20.53 -38.70 19.94
CA THR A 212 -20.03 -38.94 18.58
C THR A 212 -19.86 -37.61 17.85
N VAL A 213 -18.72 -37.43 17.16
CA VAL A 213 -18.42 -36.23 16.38
C VAL A 213 -19.36 -36.16 15.18
N ILE A 214 -20.20 -35.12 15.14
CA ILE A 214 -21.23 -34.96 14.12
C ILE A 214 -20.75 -34.08 12.96
N ARG A 215 -19.98 -33.02 13.28
CA ARG A 215 -19.43 -32.02 12.35
C ARG A 215 -18.18 -31.38 12.93
#